data_AF-A0A183HM20-F1
#
_entry.id   AF-A0A183HM20-F1
#
_cell.length_a   1.000
_cell.length_b   1.000
_cell.length_c   1.000
_cell.angle_alpha   90.00
_cell.angle_beta   90.00
_cell.angle_gamma   90.00
#
_symmetry.space_group_name_H-M   'P 1'
#
loop_
_entity.id
_entity.type
_entity.pdbx_description
1 polymer ?
#
loop_
_entity_poly.entity_id
_entity_poly.type
_entity_poly.pdbx_seq_one_letter_code
_entity_poly.pdbx_strand_id
1 'polypeptide(L)'
;EETVEIWDDGKVTPFEYPAKILSDQCTGTAPLPLSKNISMVCLPQWNMFDEKHCIGLKYLNVSYYLRKYSTQKNGNRTIVSMESTPEKNRLIQWLHWNGTACNNAVSSVLIKFIVHDGLLEDVAISVHYVNTTKQNCFQQFYRFEAIFVGISPPSNAVEIVKPMGYEMGQTIRTDSISINTTFSIPYGMECDNRKQQINIRFGIQINTACRLRFIL
;
A
#
# COMPACT_ATOMS: atom_id res chain seq x y z
N GLU A 1 -3.67 13.62 -3.38
CA GLU A 1 -2.35 13.29 -2.81
C GLU A 1 -1.52 12.69 -3.94
N GLU A 2 -0.28 13.15 -4.16
CA GLU A 2 0.58 12.58 -5.20
C GLU A 2 0.98 11.15 -4.83
N THR A 3 1.07 10.27 -5.82
CA THR A 3 1.37 8.85 -5.62
C THR A 3 2.56 8.43 -6.47
N VAL A 4 3.30 7.43 -6.01
CA VAL A 4 4.31 6.77 -6.84
C VAL A 4 3.59 6.00 -7.96
N GLU A 5 4.08 6.14 -9.19
CA GLU A 5 3.53 5.48 -10.36
C GLU A 5 4.51 4.45 -10.93
N ILE A 6 3.99 3.45 -11.62
CA ILE A 6 4.74 2.54 -12.48
C ILE A 6 4.66 3.03 -13.92
N TRP A 7 5.80 3.13 -14.58
CA TRP A 7 5.92 3.46 -15.99
C TRP A 7 6.26 2.21 -16.82
N ASP A 8 5.37 1.83 -17.73
CA ASP A 8 5.57 0.69 -18.63
C ASP A 8 5.21 1.09 -20.06
N ASP A 9 6.23 1.33 -20.88
CA ASP A 9 6.13 1.67 -22.31
C ASP A 9 4.99 2.63 -22.68
N GLY A 10 4.92 3.75 -21.96
CA GLY A 10 3.96 4.84 -22.20
C GLY A 10 2.65 4.73 -21.40
N LYS A 11 2.44 3.64 -20.67
CA LYS A 11 1.33 3.49 -19.73
C LYS A 11 1.80 3.81 -18.31
N VAL A 12 0.98 4.60 -17.63
CA VAL A 12 1.20 5.02 -16.25
C VAL A 12 0.08 4.48 -15.38
N THR A 13 0.44 3.78 -14.32
CA THR A 13 -0.52 3.30 -13.32
C THR A 13 0.03 3.55 -11.92
N PRO A 14 -0.81 3.79 -10.91
CA PRO A 14 -0.35 3.87 -9.53
C PRO A 14 0.44 2.61 -9.14
N PHE A 15 1.57 2.78 -8.46
CA PHE A 15 2.22 1.67 -7.78
C PHE A 15 1.39 1.35 -6.55
N GLU A 16 0.90 0.12 -6.48
CA GLU A 16 0.13 -0.36 -5.35
C GLU A 16 0.97 -1.31 -4.50
N TYR A 17 0.74 -1.31 -3.20
CA TYR A 17 1.31 -2.29 -2.28
C TYR A 17 0.20 -3.17 -1.69
N PRO A 18 0.48 -4.43 -1.33
CA PRO A 18 -0.51 -5.29 -0.70
C PRO A 18 -0.95 -4.71 0.64
N ALA A 19 -2.26 -4.70 0.87
CA ALA A 19 -2.90 -4.07 2.01
C ALA A 19 -3.78 -5.04 2.77
N LYS A 20 -3.82 -4.80 4.08
CA LYS A 20 -4.67 -5.46 5.07
C LYS A 20 -5.95 -4.63 5.25
N ILE A 21 -7.07 -5.01 4.61
CA ILE A 21 -8.29 -4.17 4.62
C ILE A 21 -9.20 -4.50 5.81
N LEU A 22 -9.66 -5.75 5.92
CA LEU A 22 -10.68 -6.17 6.92
C LEU A 22 -10.25 -7.35 7.79
N SER A 23 -9.23 -8.09 7.40
CA SER A 23 -8.66 -9.24 8.12
C SER A 23 -7.17 -9.04 8.24
N ASP A 24 -6.43 -9.93 8.89
CA ASP A 24 -4.95 -9.97 8.86
C ASP A 24 -4.34 -10.42 7.54
N GLN A 25 -5.16 -10.76 6.55
CA GLN A 25 -4.70 -11.21 5.25
C GLN A 25 -4.47 -10.05 4.27
N CYS A 26 -3.56 -10.25 3.33
CA CYS A 26 -3.28 -9.33 2.22
C CYS A 26 -4.39 -9.41 1.16
N THR A 27 -5.62 -9.01 1.50
CA THR A 27 -6.81 -9.20 0.66
C THR A 27 -7.06 -8.07 -0.35
N GLY A 28 -6.26 -7.01 -0.34
CA GLY A 28 -6.39 -5.93 -1.29
C GLY A 28 -5.10 -5.17 -1.49
N THR A 29 -5.20 -4.00 -2.11
CA THR A 29 -4.07 -3.15 -2.45
C THR A 29 -4.38 -1.69 -2.13
N ALA A 30 -3.33 -0.88 -1.96
CA ALA A 30 -3.45 0.55 -1.78
C ALA A 30 -2.37 1.27 -2.61
N PRO A 31 -2.69 2.44 -3.20
CA PRO A 31 -1.69 3.24 -3.89
C PRO A 31 -0.65 3.75 -2.90
N LEU A 32 0.62 3.79 -3.31
CA LEU A 32 1.71 4.31 -2.48
C LEU A 32 1.74 5.85 -2.55
N PRO A 33 1.36 6.58 -1.49
CA PRO A 33 1.50 8.03 -1.46
C PRO A 33 2.97 8.45 -1.54
N LEU A 34 3.25 9.49 -2.32
CA LEU A 34 4.56 10.11 -2.39
C LEU A 34 4.89 10.79 -1.05
N SER A 35 6.14 10.68 -0.59
CA SER A 35 6.65 11.33 0.63
C SER A 35 6.05 10.83 1.96
N LYS A 36 5.36 9.69 1.96
CA LYS A 36 4.86 9.06 3.19
C LYS A 36 5.49 7.69 3.38
N ASN A 37 6.16 7.51 4.53
CA ASN A 37 6.69 6.21 4.89
C ASN A 37 5.55 5.25 5.21
N ILE A 38 5.56 4.09 4.57
CA ILE A 38 4.57 3.04 4.77
C ILE A 38 5.29 1.81 5.33
N SER A 39 4.70 1.21 6.36
CA SER A 39 5.10 -0.10 6.87
C SER A 39 3.83 -0.92 7.06
N MET A 40 3.84 -2.13 6.54
CA MET A 40 2.69 -3.02 6.59
C MET A 40 3.15 -4.47 6.81
N VAL A 41 2.35 -5.22 7.56
CA VAL A 41 2.50 -6.67 7.72
C VAL A 41 1.13 -7.35 7.55
N CYS A 42 1.06 -8.39 6.72
CA CYS A 42 -0.14 -9.22 6.55
C CYS A 42 0.23 -10.68 6.26
N LEU A 43 -0.77 -11.56 6.35
CA LEU A 43 -0.68 -12.95 5.92
C LEU A 43 -1.06 -13.06 4.44
N PRO A 44 -0.25 -13.68 3.57
CA PRO A 44 -0.66 -13.95 2.20
C PRO A 44 -1.94 -14.80 2.17
N GLN A 45 -2.85 -14.48 1.25
CA GLN A 45 -4.14 -15.17 1.15
C GLN A 45 -4.01 -16.47 0.35
N TRP A 46 -3.77 -17.58 1.04
CA TRP A 46 -3.76 -18.92 0.46
C TRP A 46 -5.14 -19.58 0.57
N ASN A 47 -5.94 -19.54 -0.49
CA ASN A 47 -7.20 -20.31 -0.53
C ASN A 47 -6.95 -21.81 -0.71
N MET A 48 -5.94 -22.15 -1.52
CA MET A 48 -5.37 -23.48 -1.68
C MET A 48 -3.85 -23.36 -1.85
N PHE A 49 -3.11 -24.37 -1.41
CA PHE A 49 -1.66 -24.41 -1.60
C PHE A 49 -1.32 -25.21 -2.87
N ASP A 50 -1.32 -24.51 -3.99
CA ASP A 50 -1.05 -25.04 -5.33
C ASP A 50 -0.21 -24.06 -6.17
N GLU A 51 0.18 -24.49 -7.36
CA GLU A 51 0.94 -23.68 -8.31
C GLU A 51 0.21 -22.37 -8.66
N LYS A 52 -1.10 -22.44 -8.92
CA LYS A 52 -1.91 -21.30 -9.37
C LYS A 52 -1.91 -20.18 -8.34
N HIS A 53 -2.06 -20.51 -7.05
CA HIS A 53 -2.01 -19.52 -5.98
C HIS A 53 -0.59 -19.05 -5.69
N CYS A 54 0.41 -19.94 -5.81
CA CYS A 54 1.82 -19.56 -5.69
C CYS A 54 2.18 -18.45 -6.68
N ILE A 55 1.91 -18.65 -7.97
CA ILE A 55 2.25 -17.67 -9.01
C ILE A 55 1.23 -16.53 -9.13
N GLY A 56 0.01 -16.72 -8.63
CA GLY A 56 -1.08 -15.75 -8.70
C GLY A 56 -0.91 -14.56 -7.75
N LEU A 57 -0.24 -14.77 -6.62
CA LEU A 57 0.06 -13.71 -5.65
C LEU A 57 1.25 -12.86 -6.14
N LYS A 58 0.97 -11.90 -7.01
CA LYS A 58 1.99 -11.08 -7.71
C LYS A 58 3.03 -10.45 -6.77
N TYR A 59 2.63 -9.99 -5.59
CA TYR A 59 3.53 -9.36 -4.62
C TYR A 59 4.53 -10.33 -3.97
N LEU A 60 4.34 -11.65 -4.11
CA LEU A 60 5.34 -12.65 -3.75
C LEU A 60 6.42 -12.83 -4.82
N ASN A 61 6.25 -12.25 -6.01
CA ASN A 61 7.22 -12.32 -7.08
C ASN A 61 8.05 -11.03 -7.13
N VAL A 62 9.38 -11.14 -7.12
CA VAL A 62 10.27 -9.99 -7.15
C VAL A 62 10.08 -9.07 -8.37
N SER A 63 9.61 -9.61 -9.51
CA SER A 63 9.28 -8.81 -10.71
C SER A 63 8.19 -7.77 -10.47
N TYR A 64 7.40 -7.91 -9.40
CA TYR A 64 6.43 -6.90 -9.01
C TYR A 64 7.10 -5.60 -8.55
N TYR A 65 8.31 -5.68 -7.98
CA TYR A 65 9.08 -4.54 -7.48
C TYR A 65 10.15 -4.05 -8.45
N LEU A 66 10.64 -4.90 -9.36
CA LEU A 66 11.64 -4.52 -10.36
C LEU A 66 10.98 -3.80 -11.55
N ARG A 67 10.44 -2.61 -11.28
CA ARG A 67 9.70 -1.78 -12.23
C ARG A 67 10.41 -0.44 -12.46
N LYS A 68 9.99 0.29 -13.50
CA LYS A 68 10.34 1.70 -13.65
C LYS A 68 9.32 2.50 -12.84
N TYR A 69 9.79 3.25 -11.86
CA TYR A 69 8.98 4.11 -11.01
C TYR A 69 8.98 5.52 -11.55
N SER A 70 7.87 6.23 -11.43
CA SER A 70 7.77 7.61 -11.87
C SER A 70 6.95 8.46 -10.92
N THR A 71 7.24 9.76 -10.94
CA THR A 71 6.47 10.79 -10.24
C THR A 71 6.27 11.97 -11.17
N GLN A 72 5.14 12.66 -11.07
CA GLN A 72 4.88 13.87 -11.84
C GLN A 72 4.56 15.04 -10.90
N LYS A 73 5.34 16.12 -11.03
CA LYS A 73 5.16 17.35 -10.26
C LYS A 73 5.29 18.55 -11.18
N ASN A 74 4.31 19.46 -11.15
CA ASN A 74 4.29 20.69 -11.95
C ASN A 74 4.52 20.48 -13.47
N GLY A 75 4.05 19.37 -14.03
CA GLY A 75 4.24 19.02 -15.44
C GLY A 75 5.56 18.30 -15.76
N ASN A 76 6.53 18.30 -14.84
CA ASN A 76 7.78 17.55 -14.99
C ASN A 76 7.59 16.13 -14.44
N ARG A 77 7.96 15.13 -15.25
CA ARG A 77 7.93 13.71 -14.87
C ARG A 77 9.35 13.20 -14.72
N THR A 78 9.65 12.60 -13.58
CA THR A 78 10.88 11.81 -13.40
C THR A 78 10.55 10.34 -13.49
N ILE A 79 11.49 9.57 -14.05
CA ILE A 79 11.40 8.13 -14.18
C ILE A 79 12.74 7.57 -13.69
N VAL A 80 12.67 6.66 -12.73
CA VAL A 80 13.84 5.93 -12.22
C VAL A 80 13.57 4.44 -12.39
N SER A 81 14.60 3.66 -12.63
CA SER A 81 14.46 2.22 -12.80
C SER A 81 15.60 1.52 -12.12
N MET A 82 15.28 0.42 -11.44
CA MET A 82 16.30 -0.49 -10.97
C MET A 82 16.80 -1.31 -12.16
N GLU A 83 18.02 -1.07 -12.62
CA GLU A 83 18.65 -1.89 -13.65
C GLU A 83 19.09 -3.24 -13.05
N SER A 84 18.13 -4.15 -12.87
CA SER A 84 18.47 -5.47 -12.35
C SER A 84 17.60 -6.56 -12.92
N THR A 85 18.27 -7.55 -13.49
CA THR A 85 17.68 -8.82 -13.90
C THR A 85 18.46 -9.95 -13.21
N PRO A 86 17.87 -11.11 -12.95
CA PRO A 86 18.60 -12.21 -12.31
C PRO A 86 19.80 -12.70 -13.12
N GLU A 87 19.85 -12.48 -14.44
CA GLU A 87 21.06 -12.76 -15.22
C GLU A 87 22.23 -11.86 -14.82
N LYS A 88 21.93 -10.62 -14.38
CA LYS A 88 22.91 -9.61 -13.97
C LYS A 88 23.14 -9.59 -12.46
N ASN A 89 22.22 -10.13 -11.66
CA ASN A 89 22.28 -10.08 -10.20
C ASN A 89 21.79 -11.39 -9.57
N ARG A 90 22.74 -12.16 -9.02
CA ARG A 90 22.47 -13.46 -8.36
C ARG A 90 21.65 -13.36 -7.07
N LEU A 91 21.50 -12.16 -6.52
CA LEU A 91 20.64 -11.93 -5.34
C LEU A 91 19.15 -11.89 -5.71
N ILE A 92 18.82 -11.74 -7.00
CA ILE A 92 17.45 -11.76 -7.49
C ILE A 92 17.07 -13.20 -7.82
N GLN A 93 15.97 -13.66 -7.25
CA GLN A 93 15.48 -15.02 -7.45
C GLN A 93 14.01 -14.99 -7.90
N TRP A 94 13.72 -15.65 -9.02
CA TRP A 94 12.35 -15.77 -9.50
C TRP A 94 11.55 -16.72 -8.63
N LEU A 95 10.31 -16.30 -8.35
CA LEU A 95 9.30 -17.13 -7.75
C LEU A 95 8.98 -18.30 -8.69
N HIS A 96 8.99 -19.52 -8.18
CA HIS A 96 8.59 -20.69 -8.93
C HIS A 96 7.98 -21.76 -8.03
N TRP A 97 7.11 -22.58 -8.62
CA TRP A 97 6.54 -23.75 -7.99
C TRP A 97 7.38 -24.98 -8.32
N ASN A 98 7.73 -25.80 -7.33
CA ASN A 98 8.52 -27.02 -7.55
C ASN A 98 7.73 -28.33 -7.37
N GLY A 99 6.40 -28.25 -7.30
CA GLY A 99 5.50 -29.39 -7.04
C GLY A 99 5.08 -29.54 -5.58
N THR A 100 5.89 -29.06 -4.63
CA THR A 100 5.62 -29.22 -3.17
C THR A 100 5.78 -27.93 -2.37
N ALA A 101 6.44 -26.94 -2.94
CA ALA A 101 6.75 -25.67 -2.33
C ALA A 101 6.68 -24.52 -3.36
N CYS A 102 6.34 -23.35 -2.87
CA CYS A 102 6.48 -22.08 -3.57
C CYS A 102 7.85 -21.50 -3.17
N ASN A 103 8.85 -21.68 -4.03
CA ASN A 103 10.22 -21.31 -3.74
C ASN A 103 10.49 -19.86 -4.11
N ASN A 104 11.40 -19.25 -3.36
CA ASN A 104 11.81 -17.86 -3.55
C ASN A 104 10.61 -16.89 -3.51
N ALA A 105 9.62 -17.17 -2.67
CA ALA A 105 8.54 -16.25 -2.40
C ALA A 105 9.08 -15.06 -1.63
N VAL A 106 8.77 -13.84 -2.08
CA VAL A 106 9.11 -12.62 -1.35
C VAL A 106 8.33 -12.61 -0.05
N SER A 107 9.04 -12.55 1.07
CA SER A 107 8.49 -12.46 2.43
C SER A 107 8.61 -11.07 3.02
N SER A 108 9.63 -10.32 2.61
CA SER A 108 9.85 -8.95 3.04
C SER A 108 10.41 -8.13 1.89
N VAL A 109 9.94 -6.89 1.77
CA VAL A 109 10.52 -5.91 0.85
C VAL A 109 10.67 -4.57 1.56
N LEU A 110 11.81 -3.94 1.35
CA LEU A 110 12.08 -2.56 1.72
C LEU A 110 12.42 -1.80 0.44
N ILE A 111 11.60 -0.82 0.10
CA ILE A 111 11.85 0.11 -1.00
C ILE A 111 12.24 1.45 -0.42
N LYS A 112 13.38 1.97 -0.85
CA LYS A 112 13.88 3.29 -0.50
C LYS A 112 13.82 4.19 -1.72
N PHE A 113 12.93 5.16 -1.69
CA PHE A 113 12.82 6.22 -2.69
C PHE A 113 13.67 7.41 -2.26
N ILE A 114 14.59 7.83 -3.12
CA ILE A 114 15.42 9.02 -2.91
C ILE A 114 14.73 10.16 -3.67
N VAL A 115 14.37 11.20 -2.93
CA VAL A 115 13.57 12.32 -3.46
C VAL A 115 14.32 13.62 -3.21
N HIS A 116 14.41 14.44 -4.25
CA HIS A 116 14.97 15.79 -4.19
C HIS A 116 13.93 16.78 -4.73
N ASP A 117 13.58 17.81 -3.96
CA ASP A 117 12.56 18.80 -4.31
C ASP A 117 11.18 18.22 -4.71
N GLY A 118 10.84 17.05 -4.17
CA GLY A 118 9.60 16.33 -4.49
C GLY A 118 9.61 15.59 -5.82
N LEU A 119 10.78 15.48 -6.47
CA LEU A 119 11.01 14.65 -7.65
C LEU A 119 11.79 13.40 -7.26
N LEU A 120 11.41 12.27 -7.84
CA LEU A 120 12.13 11.02 -7.65
C LEU A 120 13.47 11.06 -8.40
N GLU A 121 14.57 10.82 -7.68
CA GLU A 121 15.94 10.85 -8.19
C GLU A 121 16.51 9.43 -8.35
N ASP A 122 16.26 8.56 -7.36
CA ASP A 122 16.74 7.18 -7.38
C ASP A 122 15.83 6.25 -6.53
N VAL A 123 15.98 4.94 -6.72
CA VAL A 123 15.26 3.89 -5.97
C VAL A 123 16.17 2.72 -5.64
N ALA A 124 16.14 2.28 -4.38
CA ALA A 124 16.83 1.08 -3.93
C ALA A 124 15.84 0.09 -3.33
N ILE A 125 16.03 -1.20 -3.61
CA ILE A 125 15.12 -2.26 -3.15
C ILE A 125 15.94 -3.35 -2.46
N SER A 126 15.50 -3.73 -1.26
CA SER A 126 15.99 -4.91 -0.53
C SER A 126 14.85 -5.90 -0.37
N VAL A 127 15.13 -7.18 -0.65
CA VAL A 127 14.11 -8.24 -0.71
C VAL A 127 14.61 -9.43 0.09
N HIS A 128 13.73 -10.03 0.89
CA HIS A 128 13.98 -11.28 1.58
C HIS A 128 13.07 -12.40 1.04
N TYR A 129 13.67 -13.55 0.77
CA TYR A 129 13.00 -14.70 0.17
C TYR A 129 12.76 -15.81 1.20
N VAL A 130 11.68 -16.55 1.01
CA VAL A 130 11.37 -17.76 1.77
C VAL A 130 10.85 -18.85 0.84
N ASN A 131 10.99 -20.09 1.29
CA ASN A 131 10.29 -21.21 0.67
C ASN A 131 9.02 -21.48 1.48
N THR A 132 7.88 -21.31 0.83
CA THR A 132 6.56 -21.58 1.42
C THR A 132 6.16 -23.01 1.09
N THR A 133 5.64 -23.74 2.06
CA THR A 133 5.15 -25.11 1.93
C THR A 133 3.72 -25.19 2.48
N LYS A 134 3.04 -26.31 2.22
CA LYS A 134 1.69 -26.57 2.75
C LYS A 134 1.62 -26.49 4.28
N GLN A 135 2.73 -26.76 4.97
CA GLN A 135 2.78 -26.77 6.44
C GLN A 135 2.89 -25.36 7.04
N ASN A 136 3.53 -24.40 6.34
CA ASN A 136 3.85 -23.09 6.89
C ASN A 136 3.17 -21.92 6.15
N CYS A 137 2.40 -22.16 5.08
CA CYS A 137 1.79 -21.11 4.26
C CYS A 137 0.85 -20.18 5.05
N PHE A 138 0.18 -20.67 6.08
CA PHE A 138 -0.70 -19.87 6.94
C PHE A 138 0.02 -19.16 8.10
N GLN A 139 1.30 -19.43 8.31
CA GLN A 139 2.11 -18.88 9.40
C GLN A 139 3.14 -17.86 8.90
N GLN A 140 3.38 -17.81 7.59
CA GLN A 140 4.33 -16.88 7.00
C GLN A 140 3.71 -15.49 6.85
N PHE A 141 4.31 -14.52 7.55
CA PHE A 141 4.00 -13.11 7.37
C PHE A 141 4.72 -12.56 6.14
N TYR A 142 4.02 -11.67 5.45
CA TYR A 142 4.55 -10.80 4.43
C TYR A 142 4.71 -9.40 4.99
N ARG A 143 5.88 -8.78 4.78
CA ARG A 143 6.22 -7.43 5.24
C ARG A 143 6.55 -6.53 4.05
N PHE A 144 5.95 -5.35 4.02
CA PHE A 144 6.30 -4.32 3.03
C PHE A 144 6.62 -3.01 3.74
N GLU A 145 7.75 -2.43 3.36
CA GLU A 145 8.20 -1.12 3.80
C GLU A 145 8.55 -0.26 2.60
N ALA A 146 8.03 0.97 2.59
CA ALA A 146 8.43 2.02 1.68
C ALA A 146 8.90 3.21 2.49
N ILE A 147 10.12 3.66 2.25
CA ILE A 147 10.70 4.84 2.90
C ILE A 147 11.06 5.88 1.84
N PHE A 148 10.72 7.14 2.13
CA PHE A 148 11.09 8.28 1.31
C PHE A 148 12.18 9.05 2.05
N VAL A 149 13.35 9.17 1.41
CA VAL A 149 14.47 9.95 1.94
C VAL A 149 14.59 11.22 1.13
N GLY A 150 14.18 12.33 1.75
CA GLY A 150 14.39 13.66 1.23
C GLY A 150 15.85 14.07 1.41
N ILE A 151 16.54 14.41 0.32
CA ILE A 151 17.80 15.14 0.39
C ILE A 151 17.45 16.62 0.35
N SER A 152 17.04 17.19 1.48
CA SER A 152 16.95 18.65 1.59
C SER A 152 18.35 19.22 1.83
N PRO A 153 18.75 20.34 1.20
CA PRO A 153 19.91 21.09 1.68
C PRO A 153 19.71 21.48 3.16
N PRO A 154 20.78 21.68 3.95
CA PRO A 154 20.64 22.09 5.34
C PRO A 154 20.10 23.52 5.38
N SER A 155 18.78 23.68 5.39
CA SER A 155 18.14 24.97 5.57
C SER A 155 17.61 25.07 7.01
N ASN A 156 18.05 26.14 7.65
CA ASN A 156 17.58 26.58 8.95
C ASN A 156 16.05 26.67 8.98
N ALA A 157 15.49 26.24 10.10
CA ALA A 157 14.08 26.24 10.48
C ALA A 157 13.16 27.17 9.67
N VAL A 158 12.16 26.58 9.00
CA VAL A 158 10.91 27.24 8.65
C VAL A 158 9.75 26.28 8.93
N GLU A 159 8.71 26.84 9.55
CA GLU A 159 7.60 26.21 10.26
C GLU A 159 7.02 24.92 9.67
N ILE A 160 6.76 23.97 10.58
CA ILE A 160 5.88 22.82 10.34
C ILE A 160 4.47 23.39 10.09
N VAL A 161 4.13 23.64 8.83
CA VAL A 161 2.74 23.86 8.45
C VAL A 161 2.02 22.53 8.65
N LYS A 162 1.25 22.44 9.74
CA LYS A 162 0.33 21.33 9.96
C LYS A 162 -0.56 21.19 8.71
N PRO A 163 -0.67 19.98 8.11
CA PRO A 163 -1.60 19.79 7.01
C PRO A 163 -3.01 20.17 7.47
N MET A 164 -3.70 21.02 6.70
CA MET A 164 -5.12 21.29 6.94
C MET A 164 -5.91 20.01 6.65
N GLY A 165 -6.44 19.37 7.69
CA GLY A 165 -7.24 18.16 7.57
C GLY A 165 -7.16 17.25 8.81
N TYR A 166 -7.78 16.08 8.72
CA TYR A 166 -7.74 15.07 9.76
C TYR A 166 -6.62 14.06 9.49
N GLU A 167 -5.91 13.64 10.53
CA GLU A 167 -4.90 12.59 10.47
C GLU A 167 -5.53 11.20 10.36
N MET A 168 -4.84 10.28 9.71
CA MET A 168 -5.31 8.89 9.57
C MET A 168 -5.41 8.23 10.95
N GLY A 169 -6.60 7.74 11.31
CA GLY A 169 -6.86 7.17 12.63
C GLY A 169 -7.24 8.19 13.72
N GLN A 170 -7.25 9.49 13.38
CA GLN A 170 -7.73 10.53 14.28
C GLN A 170 -9.22 10.33 14.57
N THR A 171 -9.58 10.30 15.85
CA THR A 171 -10.98 10.29 16.27
C THR A 171 -11.51 11.72 16.17
N ILE A 172 -12.45 11.94 15.26
CA ILE A 172 -13.11 13.23 15.09
C ILE A 172 -14.28 13.27 16.07
N ARG A 173 -14.26 14.23 16.98
CA ARG A 173 -15.35 14.50 17.92
C ARG A 173 -16.01 15.82 17.50
N THR A 174 -17.33 15.82 17.39
CA THR A 174 -18.08 17.05 17.21
C THR A 174 -18.49 17.58 18.58
N ASP A 175 -18.09 18.81 18.89
CA ASP A 175 -18.60 19.51 20.08
C ASP A 175 -20.02 19.99 19.77
N SER A 176 -21.01 19.36 20.39
CA SER A 176 -22.43 19.72 20.22
C SER A 176 -22.78 20.99 21.02
N ILE A 177 -22.10 22.10 20.76
CA ILE A 177 -22.36 23.37 21.48
C ILE A 177 -22.88 24.49 20.56
N SER A 178 -22.78 24.36 19.23
CA SER A 178 -23.43 25.31 18.30
C SER A 178 -24.50 24.64 17.44
N ILE A 179 -25.72 25.16 17.53
CA ILE A 179 -26.95 24.62 16.95
C ILE A 179 -26.95 24.61 15.40
N ASN A 180 -25.95 25.19 14.71
CA ASN A 180 -25.99 25.43 13.26
C ASN A 180 -24.77 24.98 12.43
N THR A 181 -23.93 24.07 12.91
CA THR A 181 -22.90 23.44 12.04
C THR A 181 -23.23 21.97 11.82
N THR A 182 -23.97 21.69 10.76
CA THR A 182 -24.35 20.33 10.38
C THR A 182 -23.20 19.68 9.61
N PHE A 183 -22.55 18.69 10.22
CA PHE A 183 -21.73 17.74 9.48
C PHE A 183 -22.65 16.71 8.83
N SER A 184 -22.81 16.80 7.51
CA SER A 184 -23.77 15.97 6.76
C SER A 184 -23.08 14.83 6.04
N ILE A 185 -23.34 13.60 6.47
CA ILE A 185 -23.06 12.36 5.70
C ILE A 185 -24.38 11.94 5.05
N PRO A 186 -24.44 11.62 3.75
CA PRO A 186 -25.68 11.22 3.11
C PRO A 186 -26.24 9.94 3.77
N TYR A 187 -27.51 10.01 4.15
CA TYR A 187 -28.20 8.99 4.96
C TYR A 187 -29.16 8.18 4.07
N GLY A 188 -29.03 6.86 4.10
CA GLY A 188 -30.11 5.90 3.80
C GLY A 188 -30.37 5.11 5.08
N MET A 189 -31.56 5.26 5.67
CA MET A 189 -31.89 4.78 7.04
C MET A 189 -31.90 3.24 7.13
N GLU A 190 -31.78 2.57 8.29
CA GLU A 190 -31.87 3.03 9.69
C GLU A 190 -30.90 2.20 10.58
N CYS A 191 -29.95 2.87 11.25
CA CYS A 191 -29.19 2.26 12.34
C CYS A 191 -29.90 2.62 13.66
N ASP A 192 -30.21 1.63 14.49
CA ASP A 192 -30.94 1.82 15.75
C ASP A 192 -30.19 2.78 16.69
N ASN A 193 -30.74 3.98 16.85
CA ASN A 193 -30.06 5.17 17.35
C ASN A 193 -30.19 5.38 18.86
N ARG A 194 -30.52 4.36 19.67
CA ARG A 194 -30.95 4.67 21.04
C ARG A 194 -29.88 4.84 22.11
N LYS A 195 -28.62 4.35 22.00
CA LYS A 195 -27.68 4.43 23.16
C LYS A 195 -26.15 4.50 22.94
N GLN A 196 -25.59 4.77 21.76
CA GLN A 196 -24.13 4.79 21.62
C GLN A 196 -23.59 5.93 20.76
N GLN A 197 -22.53 6.60 21.22
CA GLN A 197 -21.68 7.47 20.41
C GLN A 197 -21.15 6.65 19.22
N ILE A 198 -21.44 7.10 17.99
CA ILE A 198 -20.96 6.44 16.78
C ILE A 198 -19.63 7.09 16.38
N ASN A 199 -18.54 6.32 16.47
CA ASN A 199 -17.23 6.74 15.97
C ASN A 199 -17.14 6.44 14.48
N ILE A 200 -17.00 7.48 13.65
CA ILE A 200 -16.83 7.33 12.20
C ILE A 200 -15.35 7.55 11.87
N ARG A 201 -14.71 6.57 11.22
CA ARG A 201 -13.34 6.68 10.71
C ARG A 201 -13.40 6.96 9.20
N PHE A 202 -12.99 8.15 8.79
CA PHE A 202 -12.86 8.49 7.37
C PHE A 202 -11.50 8.04 6.82
N GLY A 203 -11.47 7.55 5.58
CA GLY A 203 -10.25 7.11 4.89
C GLY A 203 -10.26 5.66 4.38
N ILE A 204 -11.38 4.94 4.48
CA ILE A 204 -11.57 3.63 3.84
C ILE A 204 -12.98 3.58 3.25
N GLN A 205 -13.09 3.37 1.94
CA GLN A 205 -14.28 2.85 1.28
C GLN A 205 -13.86 1.45 0.75
N ILE A 206 -14.56 0.32 0.94
CA ILE A 206 -15.97 0.05 1.24
C ILE A 206 -16.03 -1.31 1.98
N ASN A 207 -17.01 -1.48 2.88
CA ASN A 207 -17.58 -2.72 3.43
C ASN A 207 -17.53 -2.88 4.96
N THR A 208 -18.11 -1.92 5.67
CA THR A 208 -19.15 -2.30 6.65
C THR A 208 -20.31 -2.94 5.88
N ALA A 209 -20.84 -4.06 6.37
CA ALA A 209 -21.79 -4.93 5.66
C ALA A 209 -23.18 -4.29 5.41
N CYS A 210 -23.32 -3.47 4.38
CA CYS A 210 -24.62 -3.06 3.82
C CYS A 210 -24.78 -3.63 2.40
N ARG A 211 -25.78 -4.48 2.19
CA ARG A 211 -26.18 -4.97 0.86
C ARG A 211 -27.11 -3.95 0.20
N LEU A 212 -26.77 -3.53 -1.01
CA LEU A 212 -27.69 -2.83 -1.92
C LEU A 212 -28.77 -3.82 -2.39
N ARG A 213 -30.04 -3.52 -2.14
CA ARG A 213 -31.17 -4.27 -2.69
C ARG A 213 -32.24 -3.28 -3.15
N PHE A 214 -32.53 -3.27 -4.45
CA PHE A 214 -33.65 -2.52 -5.00
C PHE A 214 -34.93 -3.33 -4.79
N ILE A 215 -35.96 -2.69 -4.23
CA ILE A 215 -37.32 -3.20 -4.22
C ILE A 215 -38.20 -2.06 -4.75
N LEU A 216 -38.94 -2.34 -5.81
CA LEU A 216 -39.91 -1.45 -6.45
C LEU A 216 -41.11 -1.19 -5.52
#